data_AF-A0A254RJ68-F1
#
_entry.id   AF-A0A254RJ68-F1
#
_cell.length_a   1.000
_cell.length_b   1.000
_cell.length_c   1.000
_cell.angle_alpha   90.00
_cell.angle_beta   90.00
_cell.angle_gamma   90.00
#
_symmetry.space_group_name_H-M   'P 1'
#
loop_
_entity.id
_entity.type
_entity.pdbx_description
1 polymer ?
#
loop_
_entity_poly.entity_id
_entity_poly.type
_entity_poly.pdbx_seq_one_letter_code
_entity_poly.pdbx_strand_id
1 'polypeptide(L)' 'MSKAINGHKYRHYKKATMVYTVVESNALDCESVEPLVVYRSEYETPDHPKGTLWVRSRKDFESRVMLPDGVEMDRFTEI' A
#
# COMPACT_ATOMS: atom_id res chain seq x y z
N MET A 1 -9.53 -0.65 9.45
CA MET A 1 -8.78 -1.27 8.34
C MET A 1 -9.23 -0.63 7.06
N SER A 2 -8.35 0.20 6.50
CA SER A 2 -8.49 0.81 5.20
C SER A 2 -8.52 -0.29 4.13
N LYS A 3 -9.46 -0.18 3.19
CA LYS A 3 -9.57 -1.10 2.05
C LYS A 3 -8.82 -0.52 0.86
N ALA A 4 -8.29 -1.35 -0.03
CA ALA A 4 -7.71 -0.88 -1.27
C ALA A 4 -8.81 -0.47 -2.28
N ILE A 5 -8.78 0.78 -2.74
CA ILE A 5 -9.78 1.36 -3.64
C ILE A 5 -9.06 2.05 -4.82
N ASN A 6 -9.43 1.70 -6.05
CA ASN A 6 -8.83 2.27 -7.26
C ASN A 6 -8.92 3.80 -7.27
N GLY A 7 -7.80 4.47 -7.52
CA GLY A 7 -7.68 5.92 -7.56
C GLY A 7 -7.49 6.61 -6.21
N HIS A 8 -7.66 5.90 -5.08
CA HIS A 8 -7.52 6.48 -3.75
C HIS A 8 -6.06 6.55 -3.31
N LYS A 9 -5.77 7.49 -2.41
CA LYS A 9 -4.43 7.71 -1.87
C LYS A 9 -4.30 7.13 -0.48
N TYR A 10 -3.14 6.55 -0.22
CA TYR A 10 -2.82 5.91 1.04
C TYR A 10 -1.45 6.32 1.51
N ARG A 11 -1.32 6.52 2.81
CA ARG A 11 -0.07 6.82 3.49
C ARG A 11 0.38 5.59 4.27
N HIS A 12 1.63 5.18 4.05
CA HIS A 12 2.21 4.05 4.76
C HIS A 12 2.65 4.44 6.17
N TYR A 13 2.44 3.55 7.14
CA TYR A 13 2.69 3.80 8.56
C TYR A 13 4.13 4.27 8.88
N LYS A 14 5.11 3.86 8.06
CA LYS A 14 6.54 4.15 8.32
C LYS A 14 6.88 5.63 8.33
N LYS A 15 6.33 6.42 7.40
CA LYS A 15 6.70 7.83 7.21
C LYS A 15 5.55 8.60 6.58
N ALA A 16 5.36 9.84 7.03
CA ALA A 16 4.30 10.70 6.51
C ALA A 16 4.41 11.01 5.01
N THR A 17 5.64 10.97 4.47
CA THR A 17 5.93 11.24 3.05
C THR A 17 5.72 10.04 2.13
N MET A 18 5.55 8.84 2.68
CA MET A 18 5.34 7.62 1.90
C MET A 18 3.87 7.51 1.48
N VAL A 19 3.51 8.29 0.47
CA VAL A 19 2.17 8.33 -0.13
C VAL A 19 2.13 7.52 -1.41
N TYR A 20 1.06 6.77 -1.58
CA TYR A 20 0.82 5.93 -2.75
C TYR A 20 -0.60 6.12 -3.26
N THR A 21 -0.80 5.92 -4.57
CA THR A 21 -2.13 5.86 -5.18
C THR A 21 -2.39 4.42 -5.63
N VAL A 22 -3.53 3.84 -5.26
CA VAL A 22 -3.92 2.51 -5.74
C VAL A 22 -4.33 2.60 -7.21
N VAL A 23 -3.71 1.78 -8.04
CA VAL A 23 -3.96 1.71 -9.49
C VAL A 23 -4.97 0.61 -9.80
N GLU A 24 -4.79 -0.58 -9.21
CA GLU A 24 -5.71 -1.72 -9.33
C GLU A 24 -5.78 -2.48 -8.00
N SER A 25 -6.98 -2.64 -7.43
CA SER A 25 -7.23 -3.25 -6.13
C SER A 25 -7.77 -4.69 -6.20
N ASN A 26 -8.06 -5.18 -7.41
CA ASN A 26 -8.57 -6.52 -7.67
C ASN A 26 -7.68 -7.30 -8.66
N ALA A 27 -6.38 -6.99 -8.69
CA ALA A 27 -5.42 -7.79 -9.44
C ALA A 27 -5.33 -9.21 -8.83
N LEU A 28 -5.03 -10.19 -9.66
CA LEU A 28 -4.78 -11.56 -9.23
C LEU A 28 -3.34 -11.94 -9.59
N ASP A 29 -2.68 -12.64 -8.68
CA ASP A 29 -1.40 -13.27 -8.96
C ASP A 29 -1.58 -14.37 -10.01
N CYS A 30 -0.72 -14.41 -11.04
CA CYS A 30 -0.91 -15.36 -12.14
C CYS A 30 -0.57 -16.81 -11.76
N GLU A 31 0.26 -17.02 -10.73
CA GLU A 31 0.68 -18.35 -10.28
C GLU A 31 -0.28 -18.93 -9.24
N SER A 32 -0.75 -18.10 -8.31
CA SER A 32 -1.54 -18.53 -7.14
C SER A 32 -3.01 -18.11 -7.18
N VAL A 33 -3.39 -17.19 -8.06
CA VAL A 33 -4.75 -16.60 -8.13
C VAL A 33 -5.14 -15.87 -6.84
N GLU A 34 -4.16 -15.51 -6.01
CA GLU A 34 -4.39 -14.75 -4.77
C GLU A 34 -4.59 -13.26 -5.07
N PRO A 35 -5.46 -12.56 -4.30
CA PRO A 35 -5.68 -11.12 -4.49
C PRO A 35 -4.45 -10.28 -4.22
N LEU A 36 -4.11 -9.43 -5.18
CA LEU A 36 -3.03 -8.44 -5.15
C LEU A 36 -3.57 -7.02 -5.27
N VAL A 37 -2.78 -6.07 -4.81
CA VAL A 37 -2.98 -4.63 -4.98
C VAL A 37 -1.78 -4.08 -5.74
N VAL A 38 -2.06 -3.39 -6.85
CA VAL A 38 -1.08 -2.63 -7.63
C VAL A 38 -1.22 -1.16 -7.24
N TYR A 39 -0.13 -0.54 -6.82
CA TYR A 39 -0.13 0.83 -6.33
C TYR A 39 1.13 1.58 -6.75
N ARG A 40 1.02 2.90 -6.91
CA ARG A 40 2.07 3.77 -7.42
C ARG A 40 2.61 4.68 -6.33
N SER A 41 3.92 4.83 -6.20
CA SER A 41 4.52 5.83 -5.29
C SER A 41 4.32 7.26 -5.80
N GLU A 42 3.88 8.15 -4.92
CA GLU A 42 3.71 9.59 -5.20
C GLU A 42 4.92 10.43 -4.77
N TYR A 43 5.99 9.77 -4.36
CA TYR A 43 7.26 10.33 -3.92
C TYR A 43 8.43 9.61 -4.59
N GLU A 44 9.58 10.27 -4.61
CA GLU A 44 10.85 9.73 -5.11
C GLU A 44 11.81 9.36 -3.97
N THR A 45 12.72 8.43 -4.24
CA THR A 45 13.86 8.09 -3.38
C THR A 45 15.12 7.97 -4.24
N PRO A 46 16.32 7.91 -3.63
CA PRO A 46 17.54 7.61 -4.37
C PRO A 46 17.50 6.26 -5.13
N ASP A 47 16.72 5.29 -4.64
CA ASP A 47 16.66 3.93 -5.18
C ASP A 47 15.57 3.76 -6.24
N HIS A 48 14.49 4.54 -6.16
CA HIS A 48 13.36 4.40 -7.08
C HIS A 48 12.67 5.75 -7.36
N PRO A 49 12.36 6.05 -8.64
CA PRO A 49 11.74 7.31 -9.00
C PRO A 49 10.29 7.41 -8.53
N LYS A 50 9.76 8.64 -8.50
CA LYS A 50 8.32 8.87 -8.37
C LYS A 50 7.58 8.18 -9.51
N GLY A 51 6.42 7.58 -9.19
CA GLY A 51 5.63 6.83 -10.16
C GLY A 51 5.97 5.34 -10.22
N THR A 52 6.90 4.85 -9.39
CA THR A 52 7.21 3.41 -9.31
C THR A 52 5.98 2.62 -8.90
N LEU A 53 5.66 1.58 -9.67
CA LEU A 53 4.60 0.63 -9.38
C LEU A 53 5.10 -0.46 -8.44
N TRP A 54 4.26 -0.80 -7.48
CA TRP A 54 4.48 -1.83 -6.49
C TRP A 54 3.32 -2.80 -6.50
N VAL A 55 3.61 -4.04 -6.14
CA VAL A 55 2.63 -5.11 -6.01
C VAL A 55 2.75 -5.69 -4.61
N ARG A 56 1.62 -5.91 -3.95
CA ARG A 56 1.53 -6.49 -2.61
C ARG A 56 0.27 -7.33 -2.51
N SER A 57 0.26 -8.36 -1.66
CA SER A 57 -0.98 -9.08 -1.37
C SER A 57 -2.01 -8.14 -0.74
N ARG A 58 -3.28 -8.30 -1.14
CA ARG A 58 -4.38 -7.48 -0.61
C ARG A 58 -4.49 -7.60 0.91
N LYS A 59 -4.35 -8.83 1.41
CA LYS A 59 -4.35 -9.11 2.86
C LYS A 59 -3.30 -8.31 3.61
N ASP A 60 -2.10 -8.16 3.07
CA ASP A 60 -1.04 -7.41 3.74
C ASP A 60 -1.18 -5.89 3.55
N PHE A 61 -1.73 -5.44 2.41
CA PHE A 61 -2.04 -4.02 2.20
C PHE A 61 -3.11 -3.53 3.18
N GLU A 62 -4.20 -4.28 3.34
CA GLU A 62 -5.33 -3.95 4.21
C GLU A 62 -5.08 -4.33 5.69
N SER A 63 -3.86 -4.79 6.03
CA SER A 63 -3.52 -5.25 7.37
C SER A 63 -3.30 -4.10 8.35
N ARG A 64 -3.33 -4.43 9.64
CA ARG A 64 -2.79 -3.57 10.70
C ARG A 64 -1.37 -3.96 11.07
N VAL A 65 -0.65 -3.03 11.66
CA VAL A 65 0.71 -3.19 12.19
C VAL A 65 0.73 -2.73 13.64
N MET A 66 1.46 -3.45 14.48
CA MET A 66 1.75 -3.06 15.85
C MET A 66 3.10 -2.33 15.88
N LEU A 67 3.09 -1.09 16.37
CA LEU A 67 4.29 -0.27 16.53
C LEU A 67 5.04 -0.64 17.82
N PRO A 68 6.33 -0.28 17.95
CA PRO A 68 7.12 -0.58 19.15
C PRO A 68 6.58 0.06 20.45
N ASP A 69 5.78 1.10 20.34
CA ASP A 69 5.09 1.77 21.45
C ASP A 69 3.76 1.11 21.83
N GLY A 70 3.40 0.00 21.16
CA GLY A 70 2.17 -0.76 21.38
C GLY A 70 0.96 -0.22 20.62
N VAL A 71 1.10 0.86 19.83
CA VAL A 71 0.00 1.41 19.04
C VAL A 71 -0.28 0.52 17.83
N GLU A 72 -1.54 0.14 17.63
CA GLU A 72 -1.98 -0.62 16.47
C GLU A 72 -2.63 0.30 15.42
N MET A 73 -2.12 0.30 14.20
CA MET A 73 -2.67 1.14 13.12
C MET A 73 -2.70 0.41 11.78
N ASP A 74 -3.47 0.94 10.82
CA ASP A 74 -3.48 0.40 9.47
C ASP A 74 -2.09 0.56 8.83
N ARG A 75 -1.61 -0.49 8.14
CA ARG A 75 -0.35 -0.43 7.40
C ARG A 75 -0.37 0.71 6.38
N PHE A 76 -1.51 0.86 5.72
CA PHE A 76 -1.81 1.92 4.77
C PHE A 76 -3.08 2.63 5.23
N THR A 77 -2.97 3.90 5.60
CA THR A 77 -4.13 4.73 5.98
C THR A 77 -4.58 5.56 4.78
N GLU A 78 -5.86 5.48 4.41
CA GLU A 78 -6.45 6.34 3.37
C GLU A 78 -6.37 7.83 3.77
N ILE A 79 -6.08 8.71 2.81
CA ILE A 79 -5.89 10.17 3.00
C ILE A 79 -6.61 11.03 1.96
#